data_AF-A0A3M7KYA6-F1
#
_entry.id   AF-A0A3M7KYA6-F1
#
_cell.length_a   1.000
_cell.length_b   1.000
_cell.length_c   1.000
_cell.angle_alpha   90.00
_cell.angle_beta   90.00
_cell.angle_gamma   90.00
#
_symmetry.space_group_name_H-M   'P 1'
#
loop_
_entity.id
_entity.type
_entity.pdbx_description
1 polymer ?
#
loop_
_entity_poly.entity_id
_entity_poly.type
_entity_poly.pdbx_seq_one_letter_code
_entity_poly.pdbx_strand_id
1 'polypeptide(L)'
;IPQRLVDGIMELYDNYKKAVVGSGKPGATEDFVAKVMATVCERVLMQVQQPFVFQSTHKLILEPYNYYLFGQRYIRGLVDFDKSRLGHAERFATIQEQLDRGENVVLLANHQTEADPAVFALLLEAQFPRLATDVIYVAGDRVVTDPVCVPFSMGRNLFCVHSKKHLDDVPELRADKAAMNRRTLKDMQAALNRGGQLLWIAPSGGRDRTISPENGETVPDAFDPAAVELMRALTTRAKPVGHLYPFAMYSYKVMPPPTSIEKTIGEQRVVNHAGVGISVGPELDVDSLLAAVPADDKAARQAALSSAAFDGVTTEYTALWHAVHAAPEDVAPEYTQPWKAEPARPLVDYL
;
A
#
# COMPACT_ATOMS: atom_id res chain seq x y z
N ILE A 1 -13.77 15.23 -22.44
CA ILE A 1 -12.82 14.96 -21.34
C ILE A 1 -12.38 16.31 -20.80
N PRO A 2 -12.38 16.56 -19.47
CA PRO A 2 -11.90 17.84 -18.92
C PRO A 2 -10.45 18.12 -19.35
N GLN A 3 -10.16 19.35 -19.79
CA GLN A 3 -8.82 19.70 -20.32
C GLN A 3 -7.70 19.41 -19.31
N ARG A 4 -7.91 19.75 -18.04
CA ARG A 4 -6.95 19.50 -16.96
C ARG A 4 -6.60 18.01 -16.79
N LEU A 5 -7.54 17.10 -17.07
CA LEU A 5 -7.27 15.66 -17.06
C LEU A 5 -6.41 15.25 -18.25
N VAL A 6 -6.64 15.84 -19.43
CA VAL A 6 -5.81 15.61 -20.62
C VAL A 6 -4.38 16.07 -20.35
N ASP A 7 -4.21 17.29 -19.83
CA ASP A 7 -2.90 17.85 -19.52
C ASP A 7 -2.15 16.98 -18.50
N GLY A 8 -2.83 16.56 -17.43
CA GLY A 8 -2.23 15.68 -16.42
C GLY A 8 -1.85 14.28 -16.94
N ILE A 9 -2.60 13.73 -17.89
CA ILE A 9 -2.26 12.44 -18.53
C ILE A 9 -1.07 12.59 -19.49
N MET A 10 -0.99 13.70 -20.24
CA MET A 10 0.16 13.98 -21.10
C MET A 10 1.44 14.13 -20.29
N GLU A 11 1.38 14.86 -19.17
CA GLU A 11 2.50 14.98 -18.26
C GLU A 11 2.90 13.62 -17.64
N LEU A 12 1.90 12.83 -17.22
CA LEU A 12 2.14 11.48 -16.71
C LEU A 12 2.82 10.59 -17.75
N TYR A 13 2.42 10.68 -19.03
CA TYR A 13 3.04 9.95 -20.12
C TYR A 13 4.53 10.31 -20.26
N ASP A 14 4.86 11.60 -20.27
CA ASP A 14 6.25 12.05 -20.41
C ASP A 14 7.10 11.63 -19.21
N ASN A 15 6.57 11.76 -17.99
CA ASN A 15 7.24 11.31 -16.77
C ASN A 15 7.45 9.79 -16.76
N TYR A 16 6.43 9.01 -17.12
CA TYR A 16 6.51 7.56 -17.19
C TYR A 16 7.49 7.10 -18.27
N LYS A 17 7.45 7.72 -19.46
CA LYS A 17 8.41 7.48 -20.54
C LYS A 17 9.83 7.71 -20.07
N LYS A 18 10.10 8.87 -19.46
CA LYS A 18 11.42 9.23 -18.94
C LYS A 18 11.90 8.23 -17.88
N ALA A 19 11.04 7.85 -16.95
CA ALA A 19 11.37 6.90 -15.89
C ALA A 19 11.71 5.50 -16.45
N VAL A 20 10.83 4.96 -17.29
CA VAL A 20 10.97 3.60 -17.84
C VAL A 20 12.13 3.53 -18.83
N VAL A 21 12.14 4.35 -19.88
CA VAL A 21 13.21 4.30 -20.90
C VAL A 21 14.55 4.71 -20.28
N GLY A 22 14.56 5.70 -19.39
CA GLY A 22 15.75 6.14 -18.67
C GLY A 22 16.32 5.10 -17.71
N SER A 23 15.57 4.04 -17.35
CA SER A 23 16.06 2.94 -16.53
C SER A 23 17.13 2.10 -17.24
N GLY A 24 17.12 2.07 -18.58
CA GLY A 24 17.99 1.21 -19.38
C GLY A 24 17.76 -0.30 -19.21
N LYS A 25 16.68 -0.73 -18.53
CA LYS A 25 16.39 -2.15 -18.32
C LYS A 25 15.99 -2.85 -19.63
N PRO A 26 16.28 -4.17 -19.77
CA PRO A 26 15.84 -4.94 -20.94
C PRO A 26 14.31 -4.85 -21.16
N GLY A 27 13.92 -4.48 -22.39
CA GLY A 27 12.51 -4.30 -22.75
C GLY A 27 11.90 -2.95 -22.34
N ALA A 28 12.65 -2.05 -21.70
CA ALA A 28 12.20 -0.70 -21.37
C ALA A 28 12.24 0.23 -22.60
N THR A 29 11.38 -0.03 -23.57
CA THR A 29 11.33 0.69 -24.86
C THR A 29 10.20 1.71 -24.90
N GLU A 30 10.25 2.63 -25.87
CA GLU A 30 9.13 3.53 -26.13
C GLU A 30 7.84 2.78 -26.53
N ASP A 31 7.96 1.63 -27.21
CA ASP A 31 6.83 0.78 -27.57
C ASP A 31 6.16 0.17 -26.33
N PHE A 32 6.95 -0.32 -25.36
CA PHE A 32 6.41 -0.78 -24.08
C PHE A 32 5.66 0.34 -23.36
N VAL A 33 6.27 1.52 -23.27
CA VAL A 33 5.67 2.72 -22.66
C VAL A 33 4.35 3.08 -23.34
N ALA A 34 4.34 3.13 -24.67
CA ALA A 34 3.15 3.48 -25.44
C ALA A 34 2.01 2.49 -25.19
N LYS A 35 2.28 1.19 -25.16
CA LYS A 35 1.26 0.16 -24.90
C LYS A 35 0.72 0.22 -23.47
N VAL A 36 1.59 0.37 -22.47
CA VAL A 36 1.16 0.52 -21.08
C VAL A 36 0.30 1.78 -20.92
N MET A 37 0.78 2.93 -21.39
CA MET A 37 0.07 4.19 -21.24
C MET A 37 -1.21 4.24 -22.07
N ALA A 38 -1.28 3.59 -23.24
CA ALA A 38 -2.52 3.45 -24.00
C ALA A 38 -3.60 2.76 -23.16
N THR A 39 -3.24 1.69 -22.43
CA THR A 39 -4.21 1.04 -21.52
C THR A 39 -4.58 1.93 -20.34
N VAL A 40 -3.65 2.70 -19.77
CA VAL A 40 -3.98 3.67 -18.72
C VAL A 40 -4.98 4.70 -19.23
N CYS A 41 -4.70 5.33 -20.37
CA CYS A 41 -5.59 6.31 -21.00
C CYS A 41 -6.99 5.74 -21.28
N GLU A 42 -7.06 4.53 -21.83
CA GLU A 42 -8.32 3.84 -22.09
C GLU A 42 -9.11 3.61 -20.80
N ARG A 43 -8.48 3.04 -19.76
CA ARG A 43 -9.18 2.75 -18.50
C ARG A 43 -9.61 4.02 -17.76
N VAL A 44 -8.81 5.09 -17.81
CA VAL A 44 -9.17 6.40 -17.26
C VAL A 44 -10.33 7.03 -18.03
N LEU A 45 -10.31 6.96 -19.36
CA LEU A 45 -11.42 7.45 -20.18
C LEU A 45 -12.73 6.73 -19.86
N MET A 46 -12.67 5.41 -19.65
CA MET A 46 -13.83 4.63 -19.20
C MET A 46 -14.37 5.15 -17.86
N GLN A 47 -13.51 5.55 -16.91
CA GLN A 47 -13.97 6.13 -15.64
C GLN A 47 -14.63 7.50 -15.80
N VAL A 48 -14.19 8.30 -16.77
CA VAL A 48 -14.84 9.59 -17.07
C VAL A 48 -16.23 9.38 -17.68
N GLN A 49 -16.41 8.35 -18.50
CA GLN A 49 -17.68 8.03 -19.16
C GLN A 49 -18.64 7.26 -18.25
N GLN A 50 -18.11 6.32 -17.48
CA GLN A 50 -18.84 5.42 -16.60
C GLN A 50 -18.03 5.21 -15.30
N PRO A 51 -18.16 6.12 -14.33
CA PRO A 51 -17.45 6.03 -13.06
C PRO A 51 -17.79 4.74 -12.31
N PHE A 52 -16.77 4.01 -11.88
CA PHE A 52 -16.93 2.88 -10.98
C PHE A 52 -17.22 3.38 -9.55
N VAL A 53 -18.25 2.83 -8.91
CA VAL A 53 -18.65 3.20 -7.54
C VAL A 53 -18.25 2.10 -6.59
N PHE A 54 -17.20 2.34 -5.81
CA PHE A 54 -16.77 1.44 -4.75
C PHE A 54 -17.84 1.34 -3.65
N GLN A 55 -18.12 0.11 -3.23
CA GLN A 55 -18.93 -0.17 -2.05
C GLN A 55 -18.05 -0.22 -0.79
N SER A 56 -18.63 -0.52 0.37
CA SER A 56 -17.88 -0.72 1.62
C SER A 56 -16.78 -1.78 1.50
N THR A 57 -17.03 -2.80 0.68
CA THR A 57 -16.07 -3.84 0.32
C THR A 57 -15.90 -3.90 -1.18
N HIS A 58 -14.67 -4.15 -1.62
CA HIS A 58 -14.33 -4.35 -3.01
C HIS A 58 -13.43 -5.56 -3.15
N LYS A 59 -13.75 -6.44 -4.09
CA LYS A 59 -12.91 -7.57 -4.48
C LYS A 59 -12.21 -7.22 -5.78
N LEU A 60 -10.93 -7.56 -5.90
CA LEU A 60 -10.19 -7.28 -7.11
C LEU A 60 -10.89 -7.82 -8.36
N ILE A 61 -10.82 -7.08 -9.46
CA ILE A 61 -11.46 -7.44 -10.73
C ILE A 61 -10.42 -8.05 -11.67
N LEU A 62 -10.63 -9.33 -12.01
CA LEU A 62 -9.78 -10.08 -12.95
C LEU A 62 -10.41 -10.22 -14.34
N GLU A 63 -11.74 -10.17 -14.43
CA GLU A 63 -12.52 -10.39 -15.66
C GLU A 63 -13.64 -9.34 -15.75
N PRO A 64 -14.04 -8.90 -16.97
CA PRO A 64 -13.47 -9.27 -18.28
C PRO A 64 -12.14 -8.56 -18.60
N TYR A 65 -11.69 -7.69 -17.70
CA TYR A 65 -10.41 -7.01 -17.80
C TYR A 65 -9.64 -7.19 -16.49
N ASN A 66 -8.40 -7.62 -16.58
CA ASN A 66 -7.57 -7.91 -15.42
C ASN A 66 -6.93 -6.62 -14.88
N TYR A 67 -7.66 -5.93 -13.98
CA TYR A 67 -7.20 -4.68 -13.37
C TYR A 67 -6.01 -4.89 -12.42
N TYR A 68 -5.85 -6.10 -11.86
CA TYR A 68 -4.68 -6.46 -11.07
C TYR A 68 -3.43 -6.43 -11.94
N LEU A 69 -3.41 -7.21 -13.04
CA LEU A 69 -2.26 -7.27 -13.94
C LEU A 69 -1.99 -5.92 -14.62
N PHE A 70 -3.04 -5.17 -14.97
CA PHE A 70 -2.92 -3.78 -15.43
C PHE A 70 -2.08 -2.92 -14.47
N GLY A 71 -2.41 -2.95 -13.18
CA GLY A 71 -1.67 -2.19 -12.16
C GLY A 71 -0.27 -2.74 -11.92
N GLN A 72 -0.10 -4.07 -11.87
CA GLN A 72 1.22 -4.70 -11.72
C GLN A 72 2.15 -4.32 -12.87
N ARG A 73 1.68 -4.36 -14.12
CA ARG A 73 2.45 -4.04 -15.33
C ARG A 73 2.92 -2.60 -15.32
N TYR A 74 2.03 -1.67 -14.99
CA TYR A 74 2.36 -0.25 -14.91
C TYR A 74 3.48 0.02 -13.89
N ILE A 75 3.34 -0.49 -12.66
CA ILE A 75 4.31 -0.25 -11.58
C ILE A 75 5.61 -1.03 -11.77
N ARG A 76 5.57 -2.24 -12.36
CA ARG A 76 6.79 -3.02 -12.62
C ARG A 76 7.82 -2.24 -13.42
N GLY A 77 7.40 -1.45 -14.41
CA GLY A 77 8.31 -0.61 -15.20
C GLY A 77 9.04 0.48 -14.40
N LEU A 78 8.56 0.80 -13.19
CA LEU A 78 9.12 1.83 -12.31
C LEU A 78 9.98 1.26 -11.17
N VAL A 79 9.96 -0.05 -10.96
CA VAL A 79 10.67 -0.69 -9.84
C VAL A 79 12.06 -1.14 -10.28
N ASP A 80 13.10 -0.62 -9.61
CA ASP A 80 14.47 -1.11 -9.77
C ASP A 80 14.70 -2.34 -8.89
N PHE A 81 14.30 -3.52 -9.38
CA PHE A 81 14.43 -4.78 -8.67
C PHE A 81 15.86 -5.10 -8.22
N ASP A 82 16.91 -4.53 -8.85
CA ASP A 82 18.30 -4.75 -8.45
C ASP A 82 18.65 -4.04 -7.14
N LYS A 83 18.01 -2.89 -6.87
CA LYS A 83 18.17 -2.13 -5.62
C LYS A 83 17.08 -2.44 -4.61
N SER A 84 15.97 -3.03 -5.05
CA SER A 84 14.86 -3.36 -4.16
C SER A 84 15.20 -4.46 -3.16
N ARG A 85 14.48 -4.51 -2.03
CA ARG A 85 14.70 -5.47 -0.95
C ARG A 85 13.40 -6.01 -0.34
N LEU A 86 13.41 -7.29 0.01
CA LEU A 86 12.41 -7.92 0.88
C LEU A 86 13.07 -8.22 2.22
N GLY A 87 12.70 -7.46 3.26
CA GLY A 87 13.18 -7.68 4.63
C GLY A 87 12.40 -8.78 5.32
N HIS A 88 13.10 -9.64 6.05
CA HIS A 88 12.51 -10.66 6.92
C HIS A 88 11.53 -11.62 6.23
N ALA A 89 11.96 -12.24 5.11
CA ALA A 89 11.15 -13.19 4.36
C ALA A 89 10.61 -14.35 5.24
N GLU A 90 11.34 -14.75 6.27
CA GLU A 90 10.91 -15.74 7.26
C GLU A 90 9.63 -15.31 8.01
N ARG A 91 9.45 -14.02 8.27
CA ARG A 91 8.24 -13.51 8.95
C ARG A 91 7.03 -13.52 8.02
N PHE A 92 7.23 -13.30 6.72
CA PHE A 92 6.18 -13.50 5.72
C PHE A 92 5.76 -14.97 5.61
N ALA A 93 6.71 -15.91 5.72
CA ALA A 93 6.39 -17.34 5.82
C ALA A 93 5.54 -17.64 7.06
N THR A 94 5.90 -17.11 8.24
CA THR A 94 5.07 -17.22 9.45
C THR A 94 3.66 -16.66 9.25
N ILE A 95 3.53 -15.49 8.61
CA ILE A 95 2.23 -14.88 8.29
C ILE A 95 1.41 -15.80 7.37
N GLN A 96 2.03 -16.38 6.34
CA GLN A 96 1.36 -17.33 5.46
C GLN A 96 0.84 -18.55 6.22
N GLU A 97 1.65 -19.10 7.13
CA GLU A 97 1.25 -20.23 7.98
C GLU A 97 0.09 -19.88 8.93
N GLN A 98 0.11 -18.67 9.53
CA GLN A 98 -1.00 -18.16 10.36
C GLN A 98 -2.31 -18.09 9.54
N LEU A 99 -2.24 -17.52 8.34
CA LEU A 99 -3.39 -17.43 7.44
C LEU A 99 -3.90 -18.82 7.01
N ASP A 100 -3.01 -19.78 6.78
CA ASP A 100 -3.36 -21.16 6.41
C ASP A 100 -4.05 -21.93 7.55
N ARG A 101 -3.79 -21.57 8.80
CA ARG A 101 -4.55 -22.03 9.97
C ARG A 101 -5.92 -21.35 10.11
N GLY A 102 -6.27 -20.43 9.22
CA GLY A 102 -7.50 -19.64 9.29
C GLY A 102 -7.43 -18.48 10.29
N GLU A 103 -6.25 -18.15 10.80
CA GLU A 103 -6.02 -17.00 11.66
C GLU A 103 -6.05 -15.70 10.83
N ASN A 104 -6.22 -14.56 11.49
CA ASN A 104 -6.23 -13.26 10.83
C ASN A 104 -4.92 -12.52 11.10
N VAL A 105 -4.42 -11.78 10.12
CA VAL A 105 -3.21 -10.97 10.24
C VAL A 105 -3.54 -9.53 9.85
N VAL A 106 -3.10 -8.58 10.67
CA VAL A 106 -3.17 -7.14 10.36
C VAL A 106 -1.76 -6.56 10.32
N LEU A 107 -1.40 -6.00 9.17
CA LEU A 107 -0.20 -5.21 8.96
C LEU A 107 -0.50 -3.75 9.32
N LEU A 108 0.11 -3.29 10.41
CA LEU A 108 0.09 -1.89 10.85
C LEU A 108 1.23 -1.16 10.14
N ALA A 109 0.93 -0.48 9.05
CA ALA A 109 1.91 -0.01 8.09
C ALA A 109 2.10 1.51 8.08
N ASN A 110 3.28 1.99 7.67
CA ASN A 110 3.37 3.32 7.05
C ASN A 110 2.84 3.27 5.60
N HIS A 111 2.69 4.43 4.97
CA HIS A 111 2.15 4.54 3.61
C HIS A 111 2.88 5.64 2.87
N GLN A 112 3.42 5.42 1.68
CA GLN A 112 4.20 6.45 0.99
C GLN A 112 3.56 6.91 -0.32
N THR A 113 3.04 5.97 -1.10
CA THR A 113 2.56 6.25 -2.46
C THR A 113 1.23 5.55 -2.74
N GLU A 114 0.51 6.02 -3.76
CA GLU A 114 -0.68 5.31 -4.25
C GLU A 114 -0.31 3.96 -4.91
N ALA A 115 0.97 3.74 -5.22
CA ALA A 115 1.50 2.51 -5.80
C ALA A 115 1.87 1.44 -4.76
N ASP A 116 1.75 1.72 -3.46
CA ASP A 116 2.12 0.80 -2.37
C ASP A 116 1.51 -0.61 -2.53
N PRO A 117 0.21 -0.77 -2.90
CA PRO A 117 -0.36 -2.10 -3.14
C PRO A 117 0.32 -2.90 -4.26
N ALA A 118 0.81 -2.20 -5.29
CA ALA A 118 1.51 -2.84 -6.41
C ALA A 118 2.94 -3.20 -6.04
N VAL A 119 3.64 -2.31 -5.32
CA VAL A 119 4.98 -2.58 -4.78
C VAL A 119 4.93 -3.78 -3.84
N PHE A 120 3.98 -3.81 -2.90
CA PHE A 120 3.75 -4.94 -2.01
C PHE A 120 3.61 -6.25 -2.77
N ALA A 121 2.73 -6.28 -3.77
CA ALA A 121 2.47 -7.48 -4.56
C ALA A 121 3.70 -7.90 -5.39
N LEU A 122 4.40 -6.95 -6.05
CA LEU A 122 5.58 -7.24 -6.88
C LEU A 122 6.75 -7.82 -6.07
N LEU A 123 6.95 -7.36 -4.83
CA LEU A 123 8.04 -7.86 -3.99
C LEU A 123 7.74 -9.23 -3.37
N LEU A 124 6.47 -9.65 -3.36
CA LEU A 124 6.03 -10.93 -2.79
C LEU A 124 5.67 -11.98 -3.84
N GLU A 125 5.33 -11.62 -5.07
CA GLU A 125 4.75 -12.56 -6.06
C GLU A 125 5.61 -13.80 -6.34
N ALA A 126 6.94 -13.70 -6.23
CA ALA A 126 7.86 -14.81 -6.51
C ALA A 126 7.87 -15.86 -5.39
N GLN A 127 7.77 -15.44 -4.12
CA GLN A 127 7.91 -16.34 -2.97
C GLN A 127 6.61 -16.55 -2.20
N PHE A 128 5.75 -15.54 -2.18
CA PHE A 128 4.49 -15.49 -1.42
C PHE A 128 3.33 -15.00 -2.30
N PRO A 129 3.00 -15.71 -3.41
CA PRO A 129 2.00 -15.25 -4.39
C PRO A 129 0.60 -15.07 -3.79
N ARG A 130 0.21 -15.87 -2.79
CA ARG A 130 -1.07 -15.70 -2.09
C ARG A 130 -1.12 -14.43 -1.27
N LEU A 131 -0.04 -14.08 -0.55
CA LEU A 131 0.02 -12.81 0.18
C LEU A 131 -0.09 -11.62 -0.78
N ALA A 132 0.58 -11.70 -1.93
CA ALA A 132 0.55 -10.65 -2.96
C ALA A 132 -0.86 -10.35 -3.50
N THR A 133 -1.75 -11.35 -3.56
CA THR A 133 -3.10 -11.21 -4.13
C THR A 133 -4.22 -11.10 -3.11
N ASP A 134 -4.09 -11.74 -1.95
CA ASP A 134 -5.19 -11.93 -0.99
C ASP A 134 -5.29 -10.79 0.03
N VAL A 135 -4.24 -9.98 0.17
CA VAL A 135 -4.22 -8.81 1.04
C VAL A 135 -5.39 -7.85 0.74
N ILE A 136 -6.03 -7.37 1.79
CA ILE A 136 -7.13 -6.40 1.74
C ILE A 136 -6.64 -5.07 2.31
N TYR A 137 -6.65 -4.02 1.50
CA TYR A 137 -6.19 -2.70 1.89
C TYR A 137 -7.35 -1.88 2.47
N VAL A 138 -7.13 -1.29 3.65
CA VAL A 138 -8.03 -0.26 4.18
C VAL A 138 -7.73 1.06 3.46
N ALA A 139 -8.58 1.44 2.52
CA ALA A 139 -8.30 2.49 1.54
C ALA A 139 -9.24 3.71 1.69
N GLY A 140 -8.66 4.89 1.52
CA GLY A 140 -9.32 6.20 1.67
C GLY A 140 -10.00 6.74 0.41
N ASP A 141 -10.74 7.84 0.56
CA ASP A 141 -11.50 8.55 -0.49
C ASP A 141 -10.79 8.73 -1.84
N ARG A 142 -9.54 9.21 -1.83
CA ARG A 142 -8.88 9.69 -3.04
C ARG A 142 -8.69 8.59 -4.08
N VAL A 143 -8.17 7.44 -3.66
CA VAL A 143 -7.86 6.31 -4.56
C VAL A 143 -9.12 5.63 -5.09
N VAL A 144 -10.29 5.89 -4.50
CA VAL A 144 -11.59 5.35 -4.93
C VAL A 144 -12.46 6.38 -5.67
N THR A 145 -12.01 7.63 -5.80
CA THR A 145 -12.77 8.72 -6.47
C THR A 145 -12.03 9.39 -7.61
N ASP A 146 -10.68 9.45 -7.57
CA ASP A 146 -9.89 10.04 -8.65
C ASP A 146 -9.93 9.14 -9.90
N PRO A 147 -10.43 9.61 -11.06
CA PRO A 147 -10.53 8.81 -12.28
C PRO A 147 -9.21 8.19 -12.76
N VAL A 148 -8.06 8.79 -12.40
CA VAL A 148 -6.73 8.25 -12.73
C VAL A 148 -6.37 7.06 -11.83
N CYS A 149 -6.77 7.12 -10.56
CA CYS A 149 -6.40 6.12 -9.54
C CYS A 149 -7.40 4.95 -9.51
N VAL A 150 -8.67 5.21 -9.81
CA VAL A 150 -9.75 4.22 -9.76
C VAL A 150 -9.43 2.93 -10.52
N PRO A 151 -8.89 2.94 -11.76
CA PRO A 151 -8.50 1.71 -12.44
C PRO A 151 -7.49 0.85 -11.67
N PHE A 152 -6.53 1.47 -10.99
CA PHE A 152 -5.55 0.75 -10.17
C PHE A 152 -6.21 0.15 -8.92
N SER A 153 -7.11 0.91 -8.29
CA SER A 153 -7.88 0.46 -7.13
C SER A 153 -8.85 -0.68 -7.45
N MET A 154 -9.43 -0.69 -8.66
CA MET A 154 -10.28 -1.80 -9.15
C MET A 154 -9.53 -3.14 -9.16
N GLY A 155 -8.20 -3.13 -9.28
CA GLY A 155 -7.32 -4.30 -9.27
C GLY A 155 -6.92 -4.79 -7.88
N ARG A 156 -7.48 -4.27 -6.79
CA ARG A 156 -7.10 -4.63 -5.40
C ARG A 156 -8.31 -5.07 -4.59
N ASN A 157 -8.09 -5.80 -3.49
CA ASN A 157 -9.13 -6.01 -2.49
C ASN A 157 -9.11 -4.83 -1.51
N LEU A 158 -10.28 -4.22 -1.27
CA LEU A 158 -10.36 -3.02 -0.43
C LEU A 158 -11.46 -3.14 0.62
N PHE A 159 -11.18 -2.60 1.80
CA PHE A 159 -12.18 -2.03 2.68
C PHE A 159 -12.18 -0.52 2.48
N CYS A 160 -13.25 0.02 1.90
CA CYS A 160 -13.34 1.43 1.56
C CYS A 160 -13.82 2.24 2.77
N VAL A 161 -12.98 3.17 3.22
CA VAL A 161 -13.26 4.05 4.35
C VAL A 161 -13.03 5.50 3.97
N HIS A 162 -13.76 6.39 4.61
CA HIS A 162 -13.53 7.82 4.57
C HIS A 162 -12.61 8.21 5.72
N SER A 163 -11.49 8.86 5.40
CA SER A 163 -10.53 9.30 6.42
C SER A 163 -11.18 10.35 7.33
N LYS A 164 -10.91 10.28 8.65
CA LYS A 164 -11.33 11.32 9.59
C LYS A 164 -10.85 12.71 9.14
N LYS A 165 -9.67 12.79 8.52
CA LYS A 165 -9.07 14.04 8.00
C LYS A 165 -9.93 14.72 6.93
N HIS A 166 -10.77 13.96 6.22
CA HIS A 166 -11.56 14.41 5.07
C HIS A 166 -13.08 14.25 5.25
N LEU A 167 -13.51 13.86 6.46
CA LEU A 167 -14.92 13.63 6.76
C LEU A 167 -15.73 14.93 6.74
N ASP A 168 -15.09 16.03 7.16
CA ASP A 168 -15.69 17.36 7.29
C ASP A 168 -15.38 18.30 6.10
N ASP A 169 -14.69 17.81 5.06
CA ASP A 169 -14.35 18.60 3.88
C ASP A 169 -15.59 19.12 3.13
N VAL A 170 -16.67 18.34 3.14
CA VAL A 170 -17.98 18.67 2.55
C VAL A 170 -19.05 18.28 3.57
N PRO A 171 -19.53 19.24 4.40
CA PRO A 171 -20.42 18.95 5.52
C PRO A 171 -21.69 18.16 5.12
N GLU A 172 -22.22 18.41 3.93
CA GLU A 172 -23.42 17.75 3.40
C GLU A 172 -23.22 16.24 3.20
N LEU A 173 -21.99 15.82 2.89
CA LEU A 173 -21.65 14.41 2.64
C LEU A 173 -21.24 13.66 3.92
N ARG A 174 -21.13 14.35 5.06
CA ARG A 174 -20.65 13.76 6.32
C ARG A 174 -21.49 12.56 6.76
N ALA A 175 -22.82 12.69 6.67
CA ALA A 175 -23.74 11.65 7.11
C ALA A 175 -23.57 10.35 6.32
N ASP A 176 -23.45 10.47 5.00
CA ASP A 176 -23.27 9.35 4.07
C ASP A 176 -21.89 8.71 4.24
N LYS A 177 -20.83 9.51 4.33
CA LYS A 177 -19.47 9.04 4.62
C LYS A 177 -19.40 8.28 5.94
N ALA A 178 -20.04 8.79 6.98
CA ALA A 178 -20.11 8.12 8.27
C ALA A 178 -20.93 6.81 8.20
N ALA A 179 -22.00 6.78 7.40
CA ALA A 179 -22.80 5.57 7.18
C ALA A 179 -22.01 4.49 6.43
N MET A 180 -21.23 4.87 5.41
CA MET A 180 -20.34 3.96 4.70
C MET A 180 -19.29 3.39 5.65
N ASN A 181 -18.61 4.22 6.45
CA ASN A 181 -17.63 3.75 7.44
C ASN A 181 -18.21 2.74 8.43
N ARG A 182 -19.42 2.97 8.93
CA ARG A 182 -20.11 1.99 9.82
C ARG A 182 -20.36 0.66 9.10
N ARG A 183 -20.75 0.69 7.83
CA ARG A 183 -20.96 -0.51 7.02
C ARG A 183 -19.65 -1.25 6.78
N THR A 184 -18.59 -0.55 6.39
CA THR A 184 -17.25 -1.12 6.19
C THR A 184 -16.73 -1.78 7.46
N LEU A 185 -16.89 -1.17 8.63
CA LEU A 185 -16.48 -1.80 9.90
C LEU A 185 -17.27 -3.07 10.21
N LYS A 186 -18.57 -3.10 9.89
CA LYS A 186 -19.39 -4.30 10.04
C LYS A 186 -18.92 -5.42 9.09
N ASP A 187 -18.64 -5.08 7.84
CA ASP A 187 -18.19 -6.03 6.83
C ASP A 187 -16.79 -6.56 7.16
N MET A 188 -15.90 -5.70 7.67
CA MET A 188 -14.57 -6.07 8.17
C MET A 188 -14.67 -7.02 9.36
N GLN A 189 -15.51 -6.73 10.35
CA GLN A 189 -15.73 -7.64 11.48
C GLN A 189 -16.32 -8.98 11.02
N ALA A 190 -17.22 -8.98 10.03
CA ALA A 190 -17.75 -10.21 9.45
C ALA A 190 -16.67 -11.01 8.71
N ALA A 191 -15.75 -10.35 8.01
CA ALA A 191 -14.62 -10.98 7.34
C ALA A 191 -13.64 -11.61 8.34
N LEU A 192 -13.24 -10.87 9.38
CA LEU A 192 -12.36 -11.39 10.44
C LEU A 192 -12.99 -12.58 11.16
N ASN A 193 -14.32 -12.60 11.33
CA ASN A 193 -15.03 -13.75 11.90
C ASN A 193 -15.03 -14.99 10.99
N ARG A 194 -14.84 -14.84 9.68
CA ARG A 194 -14.63 -15.98 8.77
C ARG A 194 -13.21 -16.55 8.87
N GLY A 195 -12.23 -15.75 9.28
CA GLY A 195 -10.83 -16.16 9.40
C GLY A 195 -10.04 -16.08 8.10
N GLY A 196 -8.72 -16.25 8.18
CA GLY A 196 -7.81 -16.25 7.03
C GLY A 196 -7.70 -14.90 6.33
N GLN A 197 -7.92 -13.79 7.03
CA GLN A 197 -7.87 -12.45 6.44
C GLN A 197 -6.49 -11.81 6.66
N LEU A 198 -5.88 -11.33 5.58
CA LEU A 198 -4.70 -10.46 5.63
C LEU A 198 -5.14 -9.02 5.38
N LEU A 199 -5.05 -8.17 6.40
CA LEU A 199 -5.40 -6.75 6.29
C LEU A 199 -4.13 -5.89 6.27
N TRP A 200 -4.12 -4.88 5.42
CA TRP A 200 -3.15 -3.80 5.45
C TRP A 200 -3.87 -2.50 5.81
N ILE A 201 -3.33 -1.76 6.77
CA ILE A 201 -3.84 -0.46 7.16
C ILE A 201 -2.68 0.48 7.48
N ALA A 202 -2.82 1.74 7.08
CA ALA A 202 -1.95 2.82 7.52
C ALA A 202 -2.61 3.63 8.63
N PRO A 203 -2.26 3.43 9.91
CA PRO A 203 -2.93 4.12 11.01
C PRO A 203 -2.69 5.64 11.02
N SER A 204 -1.67 6.14 10.32
CA SER A 204 -1.47 7.59 10.08
C SER A 204 -2.61 8.22 9.25
N GLY A 205 -3.39 7.40 8.54
CA GLY A 205 -4.55 7.80 7.75
C GLY A 205 -4.21 8.50 6.43
N GLY A 206 -2.95 8.48 6.00
CA GLY A 206 -2.49 9.09 4.76
C GLY A 206 -1.05 8.74 4.42
N ARG A 207 -0.59 9.21 3.26
CA ARG A 207 0.80 9.06 2.82
C ARG A 207 1.73 9.89 3.72
N ASP A 208 2.92 9.37 3.98
CA ASP A 208 3.98 10.00 4.76
C ASP A 208 4.35 11.37 4.17
N ARG A 209 4.57 12.35 5.03
CA ARG A 209 4.96 13.72 4.66
C ARG A 209 6.16 14.22 5.44
N THR A 210 6.45 13.61 6.58
CA THR A 210 7.60 13.98 7.40
C THR A 210 8.89 13.70 6.63
N ILE A 211 9.78 14.70 6.59
CA ILE A 211 11.08 14.60 5.97
C ILE A 211 12.13 14.55 7.07
N SER A 212 13.02 13.57 7.03
CA SER A 212 14.16 13.47 7.92
C SER A 212 15.11 14.65 7.68
N PRO A 213 15.48 15.40 8.74
CA PRO A 213 16.46 16.47 8.61
C PRO A 213 17.87 15.96 8.33
N GLU A 214 18.15 14.66 8.59
CA GLU A 214 19.49 14.08 8.49
C GLU A 214 19.85 13.74 7.05
N ASN A 215 18.92 13.17 6.29
CA ASN A 215 19.17 12.67 4.94
C ASN A 215 18.21 13.25 3.88
N GLY A 216 17.23 14.07 4.28
CA GLY A 216 16.26 14.68 3.37
C GLY A 216 15.23 13.69 2.79
N GLU A 217 15.16 12.47 3.32
CA GLU A 217 14.24 11.43 2.87
C GLU A 217 12.96 11.44 3.68
N THR A 218 11.88 10.94 3.09
CA THR A 218 10.61 10.76 3.80
C THR A 218 10.74 9.70 4.88
N VAL A 219 10.08 9.91 6.01
CA VAL A 219 10.01 8.96 7.13
C VAL A 219 8.54 8.68 7.51
N PRO A 220 8.25 7.56 8.17
CA PRO A 220 6.90 7.22 8.61
C PRO A 220 6.24 8.36 9.42
N ASP A 221 5.00 8.71 9.05
CA ASP A 221 4.19 9.64 9.84
C ASP A 221 3.56 8.93 11.05
N ALA A 222 3.42 9.67 12.16
CA ALA A 222 2.86 9.15 13.40
C ALA A 222 1.46 8.51 13.21
N PHE A 223 1.24 7.40 13.92
CA PHE A 223 -0.02 6.66 13.89
C PHE A 223 -1.11 7.35 14.72
N ASP A 224 -2.38 7.26 14.28
CA ASP A 224 -3.54 7.54 15.13
C ASP A 224 -3.71 6.36 16.11
N PRO A 225 -3.52 6.56 17.43
CA PRO A 225 -3.65 5.47 18.41
C PRO A 225 -5.02 4.81 18.40
N ALA A 226 -6.07 5.57 18.07
CA ALA A 226 -7.43 5.04 17.98
C ALA A 226 -7.59 4.10 16.77
N ALA A 227 -6.84 4.30 15.68
CA ALA A 227 -6.86 3.41 14.52
C ALA A 227 -6.17 2.08 14.82
N VAL A 228 -5.02 2.12 15.51
CA VAL A 228 -4.31 0.91 15.97
C VAL A 228 -5.18 0.10 16.93
N GLU A 229 -5.76 0.77 17.94
CA GLU A 229 -6.66 0.11 18.90
C GLU A 229 -7.91 -0.45 18.24
N LEU A 230 -8.47 0.23 17.24
CA LEU A 230 -9.62 -0.29 16.50
C LEU A 230 -9.30 -1.64 15.85
N MET A 231 -8.12 -1.79 15.24
CA MET A 231 -7.69 -3.05 14.64
C MET A 231 -7.47 -4.13 15.70
N ARG A 232 -6.81 -3.81 16.81
CA ARG A 232 -6.67 -4.72 17.96
C ARG A 232 -8.02 -5.18 18.48
N ALA A 233 -8.98 -4.26 18.64
CA ALA A 233 -10.30 -4.58 19.14
C ALA A 233 -11.13 -5.43 18.16
N LEU A 234 -11.00 -5.20 16.84
CA LEU A 234 -11.70 -5.99 15.81
C LEU A 234 -11.17 -7.43 15.74
N THR A 235 -9.84 -7.58 15.80
CA THR A 235 -9.16 -8.88 15.80
C THR A 235 -9.43 -9.66 17.09
N THR A 236 -9.32 -9.03 18.26
CA THR A 236 -9.64 -9.65 19.56
C THR A 236 -11.09 -10.13 19.66
N ARG A 237 -12.04 -9.40 19.02
CA ARG A 237 -13.47 -9.78 19.01
C ARG A 237 -13.80 -10.86 18.00
N ALA A 238 -12.93 -11.11 17.02
CA ALA A 238 -13.14 -12.18 16.06
C ALA A 238 -12.96 -13.54 16.74
N LYS A 239 -13.64 -14.57 16.23
CA LYS A 239 -13.46 -15.94 16.76
C LYS A 239 -12.08 -16.53 16.43
N PRO A 240 -11.56 -16.42 15.19
CA PRO A 240 -10.20 -16.87 14.89
C PRO A 240 -9.16 -15.96 15.53
N VAL A 241 -8.00 -16.53 15.88
CA VAL A 241 -6.87 -15.78 16.43
C VAL A 241 -6.48 -14.64 15.48
N GLY A 242 -6.08 -13.50 16.04
CA GLY A 242 -5.67 -12.33 15.28
C GLY A 242 -4.27 -11.88 15.68
N HIS A 243 -3.45 -11.57 14.69
CA HIS A 243 -2.05 -11.16 14.84
C HIS A 243 -1.85 -9.74 14.35
N LEU A 244 -1.02 -8.97 15.06
CA LEU A 244 -0.68 -7.59 14.70
C LEU A 244 0.82 -7.49 14.42
N TYR A 245 1.17 -7.03 13.22
CA TYR A 245 2.57 -6.87 12.82
C TYR A 245 2.85 -5.42 12.42
N PRO A 246 3.92 -4.79 12.94
CA PRO A 246 4.48 -3.59 12.35
C PRO A 246 4.96 -3.90 10.93
N PHE A 247 4.67 -3.02 9.98
CA PHE A 247 5.06 -3.18 8.59
C PHE A 247 5.67 -1.91 8.01
N ALA A 248 6.86 -2.01 7.44
CA ALA A 248 7.54 -0.91 6.78
C ALA A 248 7.43 -1.02 5.25
N MET A 249 7.06 0.09 4.61
CA MET A 249 6.99 0.29 3.17
C MET A 249 7.97 1.40 2.77
N TYR A 250 8.94 1.10 1.92
CA TYR A 250 9.84 2.05 1.27
C TYR A 250 9.55 2.11 -0.23
N SER A 251 8.74 3.07 -0.66
CA SER A 251 8.28 3.21 -2.05
C SER A 251 8.21 4.66 -2.52
N TYR A 252 8.46 5.63 -1.64
CA TYR A 252 8.27 7.08 -1.86
C TYR A 252 8.84 7.56 -3.21
N LYS A 253 10.06 7.13 -3.56
CA LYS A 253 10.75 7.60 -4.77
C LYS A 253 10.05 7.20 -6.07
N VAL A 254 9.28 6.10 -6.09
CA VAL A 254 8.61 5.62 -7.30
C VAL A 254 7.49 6.57 -7.74
N MET A 255 6.71 7.08 -6.78
CA MET A 255 5.58 7.97 -7.06
C MET A 255 5.36 8.92 -5.88
N PRO A 256 6.27 9.90 -5.69
CA PRO A 256 6.22 10.75 -4.52
C PRO A 256 4.92 11.56 -4.51
N PRO A 257 4.32 11.75 -3.32
CA PRO A 257 3.22 12.68 -3.16
C PRO A 257 3.64 14.10 -3.59
N PRO A 258 2.71 14.90 -4.11
CA PRO A 258 2.99 16.29 -4.41
C PRO A 258 3.25 17.09 -3.13
N THR A 259 4.02 18.17 -3.29
CA THR A 259 4.43 19.07 -2.21
C THR A 259 3.26 19.90 -1.66
N SER A 260 2.19 20.08 -2.43
CA SER A 260 0.91 20.66 -2.00
C SER A 260 -0.23 19.67 -2.18
N ILE A 261 -1.25 19.73 -1.30
CA ILE A 261 -2.47 18.92 -1.43
C ILE A 261 -3.40 19.64 -2.40
N GLU A 262 -3.49 19.19 -3.65
CA GLU A 262 -4.50 19.70 -4.58
C GLU A 262 -5.78 18.86 -4.48
N LYS A 263 -6.91 19.51 -4.15
CA LYS A 263 -8.23 18.85 -4.02
C LYS A 263 -8.96 18.69 -5.36
N THR A 264 -8.35 19.05 -6.48
CA THR A 264 -8.98 19.08 -7.82
C THR A 264 -8.49 17.95 -8.73
N ILE A 265 -9.34 17.51 -9.66
CA ILE A 265 -9.01 16.51 -10.68
C ILE A 265 -7.79 16.99 -11.50
N GLY A 266 -6.81 16.09 -11.70
CA GLY A 266 -5.59 16.39 -12.45
C GLY A 266 -4.45 16.96 -11.60
N GLU A 267 -4.32 16.52 -10.34
CA GLU A 267 -3.10 16.75 -9.55
C GLU A 267 -1.89 16.16 -10.28
N GLN A 268 -0.79 16.91 -10.27
CA GLN A 268 0.48 16.53 -10.89
C GLN A 268 0.97 15.17 -10.35
N ARG A 269 1.37 14.29 -11.25
CA ARG A 269 1.91 12.96 -10.93
C ARG A 269 3.32 12.85 -11.45
N VAL A 270 4.26 12.80 -10.51
CA VAL A 270 5.67 12.51 -10.81
C VAL A 270 5.90 11.03 -10.55
N VAL A 271 6.57 10.36 -11.48
CA VAL A 271 7.00 8.97 -11.35
C VAL A 271 8.49 8.85 -11.65
N ASN A 272 9.18 7.96 -10.95
CA ASN A 272 10.59 7.69 -11.17
C ASN A 272 10.86 6.18 -11.18
N HIS A 273 11.96 5.77 -11.82
CA HIS A 273 12.49 4.43 -11.68
C HIS A 273 13.41 4.36 -10.45
N ALA A 274 13.03 3.60 -9.42
CA ALA A 274 13.72 3.59 -8.14
C ALA A 274 13.67 2.22 -7.44
N GLY A 275 14.66 1.97 -6.57
CA GLY A 275 14.63 0.84 -5.65
C GLY A 275 13.57 1.05 -4.58
N VAL A 276 12.89 -0.03 -4.22
CA VAL A 276 11.81 -0.05 -3.22
C VAL A 276 12.04 -1.17 -2.21
N GLY A 277 11.28 -1.18 -1.13
CA GLY A 277 11.36 -2.28 -0.19
C GLY A 277 10.10 -2.44 0.64
N ILE A 278 9.97 -3.63 1.19
CA ILE A 278 9.02 -3.91 2.26
C ILE A 278 9.72 -4.74 3.34
N SER A 279 9.31 -4.55 4.59
CA SER A 279 9.79 -5.35 5.72
C SER A 279 8.69 -5.51 6.76
N VAL A 280 8.65 -6.67 7.41
CA VAL A 280 7.72 -6.99 8.50
C VAL A 280 8.51 -7.03 9.80
N GLY A 281 8.08 -6.28 10.82
CA GLY A 281 8.61 -6.36 12.18
C GLY A 281 8.19 -7.64 12.90
N PRO A 282 8.71 -7.92 14.11
CA PRO A 282 8.18 -9.01 14.94
C PRO A 282 6.70 -8.78 15.30
N GLU A 283 5.95 -9.85 15.55
CA GLU A 283 4.57 -9.76 16.04
C GLU A 283 4.52 -8.97 17.36
N LEU A 284 3.51 -8.12 17.53
CA LEU A 284 3.30 -7.40 18.77
C LEU A 284 2.77 -8.33 19.85
N ASP A 285 3.51 -8.47 20.95
CA ASP A 285 3.01 -9.08 22.18
C ASP A 285 2.13 -8.06 22.94
N VAL A 286 0.86 -7.99 22.54
CA VAL A 286 -0.13 -7.04 23.09
C VAL A 286 -0.31 -7.21 24.59
N ASP A 287 -0.29 -8.45 25.09
CA ASP A 287 -0.50 -8.72 26.51
C ASP A 287 0.69 -8.20 27.33
N SER A 288 1.92 -8.48 26.90
CA SER A 288 3.13 -7.96 27.55
C SER A 288 3.22 -6.43 27.48
N LEU A 289 2.91 -5.83 26.32
CA LEU A 289 2.91 -4.38 26.13
C LEU A 289 1.95 -3.66 27.08
N LEU A 290 0.82 -4.29 27.37
CA LEU A 290 -0.24 -3.68 28.16
C LEU A 290 -0.29 -4.15 29.62
N ALA A 291 0.60 -5.07 30.03
CA ALA A 291 0.64 -5.61 31.39
C ALA A 291 0.98 -4.53 32.45
N ALA A 292 1.87 -3.61 32.11
CA ALA A 292 2.32 -2.53 33.01
C ALA A 292 1.42 -1.28 32.98
N VAL A 293 0.42 -1.23 32.08
CA VAL A 293 -0.47 -0.07 31.93
C VAL A 293 -1.80 -0.35 32.62
N PRO A 294 -2.27 0.51 33.55
CA PRO A 294 -3.55 0.32 34.25
C PRO A 294 -4.71 0.03 33.29
N ALA A 295 -5.53 -0.97 33.62
CA ALA A 295 -6.59 -1.46 32.74
C ALA A 295 -7.71 -0.42 32.51
N ASP A 296 -7.90 0.51 33.45
CA ASP A 296 -8.84 1.61 33.39
C ASP A 296 -8.32 2.82 32.60
N ASP A 297 -7.00 2.95 32.43
CA ASP A 297 -6.38 3.99 31.59
C ASP A 297 -6.37 3.60 30.11
N LYS A 298 -7.54 3.72 29.49
CA LYS A 298 -7.71 3.42 28.06
C LYS A 298 -6.79 4.24 27.16
N ALA A 299 -6.55 5.51 27.49
CA ALA A 299 -5.74 6.39 26.65
C ALA A 299 -4.26 5.97 26.68
N ALA A 300 -3.71 5.68 27.86
CA ALA A 300 -2.35 5.18 27.99
C ALA A 300 -2.16 3.83 27.30
N ARG A 301 -3.15 2.92 27.37
CA ARG A 301 -3.08 1.62 26.68
C ARG A 301 -3.07 1.77 25.16
N GLN A 302 -3.91 2.66 24.62
CA GLN A 302 -3.92 2.97 23.18
C GLN A 302 -2.58 3.56 22.74
N ALA A 303 -2.06 4.52 23.51
CA ALA A 303 -0.78 5.14 23.23
C ALA A 303 0.37 4.12 23.26
N ALA A 304 0.45 3.27 24.29
CA ALA A 304 1.50 2.26 24.42
C ALA A 304 1.53 1.29 23.24
N LEU A 305 0.37 0.76 22.83
CA LEU A 305 0.29 -0.13 21.68
C LEU A 305 0.65 0.59 20.38
N SER A 306 0.14 1.82 20.18
CA SER A 306 0.44 2.61 18.99
C SER A 306 1.90 2.97 18.88
N SER A 307 2.55 3.33 20.00
CA SER A 307 3.98 3.61 20.06
C SER A 307 4.80 2.38 19.72
N ALA A 308 4.52 1.23 20.34
CA ALA A 308 5.24 -0.01 20.03
C ALA A 308 5.10 -0.42 18.55
N ALA A 309 3.90 -0.28 17.97
CA ALA A 309 3.68 -0.53 16.55
C ALA A 309 4.49 0.45 15.68
N PHE A 310 4.46 1.75 15.99
CA PHE A 310 5.15 2.78 15.24
C PHE A 310 6.68 2.67 15.34
N ASP A 311 7.21 2.33 16.52
CA ASP A 311 8.63 2.10 16.75
C ASP A 311 9.12 0.90 15.94
N GLY A 312 8.32 -0.18 15.88
CA GLY A 312 8.58 -1.33 15.02
C GLY A 312 8.65 -0.94 13.55
N VAL A 313 7.68 -0.16 13.06
CA VAL A 313 7.68 0.34 11.67
C VAL A 313 8.89 1.22 11.39
N THR A 314 9.24 2.13 12.29
CA THR A 314 10.35 3.08 12.10
C THR A 314 11.72 2.37 12.12
N THR A 315 11.86 1.35 12.98
CA THR A 315 13.05 0.49 13.04
C THR A 315 13.23 -0.24 11.71
N GLU A 316 12.18 -0.91 11.25
CA GLU A 316 12.20 -1.66 9.98
C GLU A 316 12.39 -0.74 8.77
N TYR A 317 11.77 0.45 8.77
CA TYR A 317 11.90 1.44 7.71
C TYR A 317 13.32 1.97 7.58
N THR A 318 13.97 2.29 8.71
CA THR A 318 15.36 2.77 8.75
C THR A 318 16.30 1.71 8.20
N ALA A 319 16.18 0.46 8.67
CA ALA A 319 17.02 -0.64 8.21
C ALA A 319 16.79 -0.96 6.72
N LEU A 320 15.54 -0.91 6.26
CA LEU A 320 15.18 -1.07 4.85
C LEU A 320 15.75 0.04 3.98
N TRP A 321 15.72 1.30 4.44
CA TRP A 321 16.36 2.42 3.75
C TRP A 321 17.86 2.16 3.56
N HIS A 322 18.56 1.72 4.62
CA HIS A 322 19.97 1.34 4.51
C HIS A 322 20.17 0.20 3.50
N ALA A 323 19.36 -0.86 3.57
CA ALA A 323 19.49 -2.02 2.69
C ALA A 323 19.27 -1.71 1.20
N VAL A 324 18.38 -0.76 0.88
CA VAL A 324 18.10 -0.32 -0.51
C VAL A 324 19.25 0.55 -1.06
N HIS A 325 19.98 1.27 -0.20
CA HIS A 325 21.07 2.16 -0.62
C HIS A 325 22.48 1.55 -0.45
N ALA A 326 22.59 0.46 0.30
CA ALA A 326 23.86 -0.24 0.53
C ALA A 326 24.39 -0.93 -0.74
N ALA A 327 25.71 -1.11 -0.80
CA ALA A 327 26.32 -2.02 -1.76
C ALA A 327 25.86 -3.46 -1.46
N PRO A 328 25.73 -4.35 -2.48
CA PRO A 328 25.22 -5.71 -2.28
C PRO A 328 25.91 -6.51 -1.17
N GLU A 329 27.22 -6.32 -0.99
CA GLU A 329 28.06 -6.95 0.03
C GLU A 329 27.80 -6.44 1.46
N ASP A 330 27.21 -5.26 1.62
CA ASP A 330 26.94 -4.61 2.90
C ASP A 330 25.48 -4.83 3.37
N VAL A 331 24.66 -5.50 2.55
CA VAL A 331 23.26 -5.78 2.88
C VAL A 331 23.18 -6.93 3.86
N ALA A 332 22.53 -6.69 5.01
CA ALA A 332 22.31 -7.73 6.01
C ALA A 332 21.47 -8.90 5.43
N PRO A 333 21.75 -10.16 5.83
CA PRO A 333 21.21 -11.36 5.19
C PRO A 333 19.68 -11.48 5.25
N GLU A 334 19.04 -10.84 6.22
CA GLU A 334 17.58 -10.74 6.34
C GLU A 334 16.92 -9.90 5.23
N TYR A 335 17.67 -9.05 4.52
CA TYR A 335 17.17 -8.24 3.39
C TYR A 335 17.53 -8.90 2.06
N THR A 336 16.58 -9.64 1.51
CA THR A 336 16.78 -10.51 0.35
C THR A 336 16.21 -9.92 -0.95
N GLN A 337 16.45 -10.61 -2.06
CA GLN A 337 15.88 -10.31 -3.39
C GLN A 337 15.34 -11.59 -4.02
N PRO A 338 14.19 -12.12 -3.55
CA PRO A 338 13.70 -13.44 -3.96
C PRO A 338 13.46 -13.57 -5.48
N TRP A 339 13.13 -12.47 -6.16
CA TRP A 339 12.96 -12.43 -7.61
C TRP A 339 14.26 -12.67 -8.40
N LYS A 340 15.45 -12.59 -7.79
CA LYS A 340 16.71 -12.92 -8.47
C LYS A 340 16.93 -14.43 -8.63
N ALA A 341 16.17 -15.26 -7.91
CA ALA A 341 16.21 -16.72 -8.08
C ALA A 341 15.58 -17.15 -9.42
N GLU A 342 14.73 -16.32 -10.02
CA GLU A 342 14.20 -16.53 -11.35
C GLU A 342 14.88 -15.60 -12.38
N PRO A 343 15.04 -16.03 -13.65
CA PRO A 343 15.51 -15.14 -14.69
C PRO A 343 14.57 -13.94 -14.84
N ALA A 344 15.12 -12.73 -14.77
CA ALA A 344 14.35 -11.51 -15.01
C ALA A 344 13.76 -11.56 -16.43
N ARG A 345 12.42 -11.60 -16.53
CA ARG A 345 11.73 -11.52 -17.82
C ARG A 345 11.80 -10.08 -18.35
N PRO A 346 12.10 -9.87 -19.65
CA PRO A 346 11.96 -8.57 -20.30
C PRO A 346 10.63 -7.89 -19.98
N LEU A 347 10.61 -6.56 -19.82
CA LEU A 347 9.36 -5.83 -19.53
C LEU A 347 8.27 -6.07 -20.58
N VAL A 348 8.66 -6.25 -21.84
CA VAL A 348 7.76 -6.55 -22.96
C VAL A 348 6.96 -7.86 -22.78
N ASP A 349 7.48 -8.81 -21.99
CA ASP A 349 6.83 -10.11 -21.75
C ASP A 349 5.66 -9.99 -20.75
N TYR A 350 5.50 -8.82 -20.12
CA TYR A 350 4.36 -8.52 -19.26
C TYR A 350 3.24 -7.76 -19.98
N LEU A 351 3.36 -7.51 -21.30
CA LEU A 351 2.36 -6.80 -22.10
C LEU A 351 1.10 -7.63 -22.36
#